data_AF-C7H8M0-F1
#
_entry.id   AF-C7H8M0-F1
#
_cell.length_a   1.000
_cell.length_b   1.000
_cell.length_c   1.000
_cell.angle_alpha   90.00
_cell.angle_beta   90.00
_cell.angle_gamma   90.00
#
_symmetry.space_group_name_H-M   'P 1'
#
loop_
_entity.id
_entity.type
_entity.pdbx_description
1 polymer ?
#
loop_
_entity_poly.entity_id
_entity_poly.type
_entity_poly.pdbx_seq_one_letter_code
_entity_poly.pdbx_strand_id
1 'polypeptide(L)'
;MSNLNDFNREAKAALWVVLQWLLLAVPTGLVCGAVGTAFHLSVEYVTELRAAQSWLLLCLPLAGLAIVALYKVTKCEGVGTNNVIRAVQSGEPVSPLLVPAIFLGTVLTHLCGGSAGREGAALQMGGSIGWNVGKLLHLSDYVRRTATISGMAAFFSALFGTPLTAALFAMMVEDVGLTFTSAFMPAFTSALIAYGVSLFFGIAPTNFVLNSIPHLTLETALQTALLGIACAAVTRLFCWTLHTLEHGIPKRIPNPWLRAFAGGAAVVAFSYLFGVGRYNGAGMAVIADAVEQGAALPWDFLCKIFLTALTLAVGFKGGEVVPSFYIGATFGCIAGPWLGLPAGFAGAIGLVCVFCGATNALIPSILLGFELFGGQGLELIALGCGVCYMLSGHHGLYSSQTFVTNKLRPEYASHKWRVKLKKKEE
;
A
#
# COMPACT_ATOMS: atom_id res chain seq x y z
N MET A 1 -40.51 25.58 -12.79
CA MET A 1 -39.91 26.53 -11.83
C MET A 1 -39.68 25.78 -10.53
N SER A 2 -38.43 25.52 -10.14
CA SER A 2 -38.13 24.91 -8.84
C SER A 2 -38.66 25.84 -7.75
N ASN A 3 -39.55 25.34 -6.89
CA ASN A 3 -40.09 26.14 -5.79
C ASN A 3 -38.95 26.54 -4.87
N LEU A 4 -38.93 27.80 -4.42
CA LEU A 4 -37.92 28.32 -3.47
C LEU A 4 -37.82 27.46 -2.19
N ASN A 5 -38.92 26.80 -1.83
CA ASN A 5 -38.99 25.85 -0.72
C ASN A 5 -38.21 24.55 -0.99
N ASP A 6 -38.21 24.04 -2.23
CA ASP A 6 -37.41 22.87 -2.60
C ASP A 6 -35.92 23.21 -2.56
N PHE A 7 -35.54 24.38 -3.09
CA PHE A 7 -34.17 24.89 -3.02
C PHE A 7 -33.67 25.04 -1.57
N ASN A 8 -34.47 25.65 -0.69
CA ASN A 8 -34.10 25.79 0.73
C ASN A 8 -34.00 24.44 1.47
N ARG A 9 -34.83 23.46 1.10
CA ARG A 9 -34.76 22.10 1.68
C ARG A 9 -33.47 21.39 1.24
N GLU A 10 -33.12 21.46 -0.03
CA GLU A 10 -31.88 20.91 -0.57
C GLU A 10 -30.64 21.57 0.03
N ALA A 11 -30.63 22.90 0.17
CA ALA A 11 -29.54 23.64 0.79
C ALA A 11 -29.32 23.24 2.26
N LYS A 12 -30.41 23.07 3.04
CA LYS A 12 -30.33 22.59 4.43
C LYS A 12 -29.81 21.16 4.52
N ALA A 13 -30.26 20.27 3.63
CA ALA A 13 -29.78 18.89 3.57
C ALA A 13 -28.28 18.83 3.23
N ALA A 14 -27.84 19.63 2.24
CA ALA A 14 -26.44 19.73 1.86
C ALA A 14 -25.56 20.23 3.02
N LEU A 15 -26.00 21.27 3.74
CA LEU A 15 -25.29 21.80 4.91
C LEU A 15 -25.14 20.74 6.01
N TRP A 16 -26.19 19.96 6.27
CA TRP A 16 -26.17 18.91 7.29
C TRP A 16 -25.19 17.79 6.92
N VAL A 17 -25.16 17.39 5.65
CA VAL A 17 -24.19 16.42 5.12
C VAL A 17 -22.76 16.94 5.23
N VAL A 18 -22.51 18.21 4.91
CA VAL A 18 -21.19 18.84 5.06
C VAL A 18 -20.74 18.84 6.52
N LEU A 19 -21.63 19.23 7.45
CA LEU A 19 -21.32 19.21 8.88
C LEU A 19 -21.01 17.80 9.38
N GLN A 20 -21.80 16.80 8.95
CA GLN A 20 -21.55 15.39 9.27
C GLN A 20 -20.18 14.91 8.76
N TRP A 21 -19.81 15.28 7.52
CA TRP A 21 -18.52 14.93 6.94
C TRP A 21 -17.34 15.65 7.58
N LEU A 22 -17.49 16.92 7.99
CA LEU A 22 -16.46 17.63 8.73
C LEU A 22 -16.28 17.04 10.14
N LEU A 23 -17.38 16.72 10.82
CA LEU A 23 -17.36 16.11 12.16
C LEU A 23 -16.70 14.73 12.13
N LEU A 24 -16.77 14.02 11.01
CA LEU A 24 -16.03 12.78 10.80
C LEU A 24 -14.57 13.02 10.38
N ALA A 25 -14.34 13.86 9.37
CA ALA A 25 -13.06 14.01 8.71
C ALA A 25 -12.01 14.70 9.60
N VAL A 26 -12.41 15.71 10.38
CA VAL A 26 -11.47 16.49 11.22
C VAL A 26 -10.88 15.63 12.34
N PRO A 27 -11.66 14.95 13.21
CA PRO A 27 -11.09 14.11 14.25
C PRO A 27 -10.29 12.95 13.67
N THR A 28 -10.79 12.31 12.61
CA THR A 28 -10.10 11.18 11.96
C THR A 28 -8.76 11.63 11.38
N GLY A 29 -8.74 12.77 10.67
CA GLY A 29 -7.54 13.36 10.08
C GLY A 29 -6.50 13.78 11.13
N LEU A 30 -6.92 14.41 12.22
CA LEU A 30 -6.01 14.82 13.29
C LEU A 30 -5.41 13.62 14.02
N VAL A 31 -6.23 12.62 14.38
CA VAL A 31 -5.75 11.43 15.10
C VAL A 31 -4.86 10.58 14.19
N CYS A 32 -5.28 10.30 12.95
CA CYS A 32 -4.44 9.56 12.00
C CYS A 32 -3.18 10.34 11.62
N GLY A 33 -3.27 11.66 11.50
CA GLY A 33 -2.11 12.54 11.26
C GLY A 33 -1.09 12.45 12.39
N ALA A 34 -1.52 12.59 13.64
CA ALA A 34 -0.62 12.52 14.80
C ALA A 34 0.01 11.13 14.96
N VAL A 35 -0.79 10.06 14.91
CA VAL A 35 -0.30 8.68 15.05
C VAL A 35 0.57 8.28 13.84
N GLY A 36 0.17 8.68 12.63
CA GLY A 36 0.91 8.42 11.39
C GLY A 36 2.26 9.13 11.35
N THR A 37 2.31 10.38 11.80
CA THR A 37 3.56 11.15 11.96
C THR A 37 4.48 10.46 12.97
N ALA A 38 3.96 10.11 14.15
CA ALA A 38 4.75 9.40 15.17
C ALA A 38 5.27 8.05 14.64
N PHE A 39 4.46 7.34 13.86
CA PHE A 39 4.84 6.08 13.23
C PHE A 39 5.94 6.27 12.18
N HIS A 40 5.81 7.28 11.31
CA HIS A 40 6.83 7.63 10.32
C HIS A 40 8.17 7.86 10.98
N LEU A 41 8.22 8.80 11.95
CA LEU A 41 9.43 9.17 12.68
C LEU A 41 10.04 7.96 13.41
N SER A 42 9.20 7.09 13.99
CA SER A 42 9.67 5.88 14.67
C SER A 42 10.33 4.90 13.69
N VAL A 43 9.70 4.66 12.53
CA VAL A 43 10.22 3.75 11.50
C VAL A 43 11.49 4.29 10.87
N GLU A 44 11.56 5.59 10.61
CA GLU A 44 12.75 6.27 10.11
C GLU A 44 13.91 6.16 11.10
N TYR A 45 13.68 6.55 12.36
CA TYR A 45 14.68 6.47 13.43
C TYR A 45 15.26 5.07 13.59
N VAL A 46 14.41 4.03 13.66
CA VAL A 46 14.93 2.64 13.79
C VAL A 46 15.61 2.14 12.53
N THR A 47 15.26 2.67 11.36
CA THR A 47 15.92 2.34 10.10
C THR A 47 17.33 2.93 10.06
N GLU A 48 17.50 4.19 10.47
CA GLU A 48 18.80 4.84 10.61
C GLU A 48 19.65 4.17 11.70
N LEU A 49 19.06 3.88 12.85
CA LEU A 49 19.74 3.18 13.94
C LEU A 49 20.26 1.82 13.48
N ARG A 50 19.46 1.05 12.73
CA ARG A 50 19.89 -0.22 12.13
C ARG A 50 21.00 -0.03 11.11
N ALA A 51 20.96 1.03 10.30
CA ALA A 51 22.03 1.33 9.35
C ALA A 51 23.35 1.65 10.07
N ALA A 52 23.30 2.38 11.19
CA ALA A 52 24.46 2.67 12.02
C ALA A 52 24.95 1.45 12.83
N GLN A 53 24.03 0.55 13.19
CA GLN A 53 24.28 -0.61 14.07
C GLN A 53 23.85 -1.91 13.38
N SER A 54 24.65 -2.35 12.41
CA SER A 54 24.32 -3.52 11.57
C SER A 54 24.09 -4.83 12.35
N TRP A 55 24.66 -4.96 13.54
CA TRP A 55 24.42 -6.10 14.43
C TRP A 55 22.96 -6.25 14.87
N LEU A 56 22.16 -5.17 14.84
CA LEU A 56 20.71 -5.23 15.13
C LEU A 56 19.95 -6.18 14.20
N LEU A 57 20.48 -6.43 13.00
CA LEU A 57 19.95 -7.44 12.09
C LEU A 57 19.97 -8.83 12.72
N LEU A 58 21.01 -9.18 13.48
CA LEU A 58 21.13 -10.48 14.14
C LEU A 58 20.06 -10.69 15.23
N CYS A 59 19.44 -9.62 15.72
CA CYS A 59 18.36 -9.66 16.70
C CYS A 59 16.98 -9.98 16.08
N LEU A 60 16.88 -10.08 14.75
CA LEU A 60 15.61 -10.33 14.05
C LEU A 60 14.86 -11.58 14.55
N PRO A 61 15.49 -12.74 14.82
CA PRO A 61 14.80 -13.90 15.41
C PRO A 61 14.11 -13.57 16.74
N LEU A 62 14.77 -12.80 17.61
CA LEU A 62 14.25 -12.39 18.91
C LEU A 62 13.11 -11.37 18.77
N ALA A 63 13.26 -10.43 17.83
CA ALA A 63 12.18 -9.50 17.47
C ALA A 63 10.93 -10.24 17.00
N GLY A 64 11.10 -11.33 16.22
CA GLY A 64 10.02 -12.20 15.82
C GLY A 64 9.25 -12.79 17.01
N LEU A 65 9.97 -13.25 18.05
CA LEU A 65 9.33 -13.74 19.28
C LEU A 65 8.54 -12.63 19.99
N ALA A 66 9.12 -11.43 20.11
CA ALA A 66 8.47 -10.28 20.72
C ALA A 66 7.19 -9.87 19.96
N ILE A 67 7.21 -9.91 18.63
CA ILE A 67 6.05 -9.64 17.77
C ILE A 67 4.94 -10.68 18.01
N VAL A 68 5.28 -11.97 18.08
CA VAL A 68 4.32 -13.04 18.40
C VAL A 68 3.69 -12.82 19.78
N ALA A 69 4.51 -12.48 20.79
CA ALA A 69 4.03 -12.17 22.14
C ALA A 69 3.06 -10.98 22.15
N LEU A 70 3.43 -9.89 21.48
CA LEU A 70 2.64 -8.68 21.37
C LEU A 70 1.25 -8.97 20.76
N TYR A 71 1.20 -9.70 19.65
CA TYR A 71 -0.05 -10.01 18.96
C TYR A 71 -0.96 -10.95 19.76
N LYS A 72 -0.39 -11.83 20.58
CA LYS A 72 -1.14 -12.65 21.54
C LYS A 72 -1.76 -11.80 22.65
N VAL A 73 -0.98 -10.90 23.25
CA VAL A 73 -1.45 -10.02 24.34
C VAL A 73 -2.56 -9.08 23.85
N THR A 74 -2.44 -8.55 22.63
CA THR A 74 -3.46 -7.67 22.04
C THR A 74 -4.63 -8.42 21.41
N LYS A 75 -4.62 -9.76 21.40
CA LYS A 75 -5.63 -10.63 20.76
C LYS A 75 -5.84 -10.30 19.28
N CYS A 76 -4.77 -9.89 18.60
CA CYS A 76 -4.79 -9.48 17.19
C CYS A 76 -4.14 -10.55 16.27
N GLU A 77 -3.95 -11.78 16.77
CA GLU A 77 -3.44 -12.90 15.98
C GLU A 77 -4.27 -13.10 14.69
N GLY A 78 -3.60 -13.27 13.55
CA GLY A 78 -4.26 -13.42 12.25
C GLY A 78 -4.93 -12.15 11.70
N VAL A 79 -4.92 -11.03 12.43
CA VAL A 79 -5.42 -9.75 11.94
C VAL A 79 -4.36 -9.10 11.03
N GLY A 80 -4.79 -8.80 9.81
CA GLY A 80 -4.04 -8.11 8.76
C GLY A 80 -4.96 -7.28 7.85
N THR A 81 -4.41 -6.70 6.78
CA THR A 81 -5.10 -5.75 5.87
C THR A 81 -6.41 -6.27 5.29
N ASN A 82 -6.51 -7.57 4.98
CA ASN A 82 -7.77 -8.18 4.49
C ASN A 82 -8.95 -8.00 5.48
N ASN A 83 -8.71 -7.96 6.80
CA ASN A 83 -9.78 -7.74 7.77
C ASN A 83 -10.27 -6.30 7.77
N VAL A 84 -9.38 -5.34 7.52
CA VAL A 84 -9.75 -3.93 7.37
C VAL A 84 -10.53 -3.71 6.08
N ILE A 85 -10.14 -4.37 4.99
CA ILE A 85 -10.92 -4.35 3.74
C ILE A 85 -12.33 -4.91 3.97
N ARG A 86 -12.47 -6.02 4.71
CA ARG A 86 -13.80 -6.54 5.10
C ARG A 86 -14.58 -5.55 5.95
N ALA A 87 -13.94 -4.84 6.88
CA ALA A 87 -14.60 -3.80 7.66
C ALA A 87 -15.24 -2.72 6.78
N VAL A 88 -14.61 -2.36 5.66
CA VAL A 88 -15.23 -1.44 4.70
C VAL A 88 -16.34 -2.10 3.88
N GLN A 89 -16.14 -3.34 3.43
CA GLN A 89 -17.14 -4.05 2.60
C GLN A 89 -18.42 -4.44 3.37
N SER A 90 -18.27 -4.97 4.58
CA SER A 90 -19.35 -5.59 5.37
C SER A 90 -19.68 -4.81 6.65
N GLY A 91 -18.82 -3.92 7.12
CA GLY A 91 -18.98 -3.24 8.42
C GLY A 91 -18.43 -4.04 9.60
N GLU A 92 -17.68 -5.13 9.34
CA GLU A 92 -17.01 -5.93 10.37
C GLU A 92 -16.22 -5.07 11.37
N PRO A 93 -16.24 -5.43 12.66
CA PRO A 93 -15.58 -4.64 13.68
C PRO A 93 -14.05 -4.72 13.61
N VAL A 94 -13.39 -3.59 13.81
CA VAL A 94 -11.91 -3.51 13.91
C VAL A 94 -11.50 -3.14 15.32
N SER A 95 -10.69 -4.00 15.95
CA SER A 95 -10.21 -3.76 17.32
C SER A 95 -9.32 -2.52 17.39
N PRO A 96 -9.52 -1.62 18.38
CA PRO A 96 -8.61 -0.48 18.60
C PRO A 96 -7.21 -0.95 19.04
N LEU A 97 -7.08 -2.15 19.63
CA LEU A 97 -5.79 -2.73 20.01
C LEU A 97 -4.93 -3.11 18.80
N LEU A 98 -5.51 -3.14 17.59
CA LEU A 98 -4.74 -3.35 16.37
C LEU A 98 -3.72 -2.23 16.17
N VAL A 99 -4.05 -0.98 16.51
CA VAL A 99 -3.19 0.18 16.31
C VAL A 99 -1.84 0.04 17.04
N PRO A 100 -1.78 -0.13 18.37
CA PRO A 100 -0.50 -0.33 19.06
C PRO A 100 0.20 -1.63 18.64
N ALA A 101 -0.54 -2.69 18.32
CA ALA A 101 0.04 -3.96 17.90
C ALA A 101 0.83 -3.84 16.58
N ILE A 102 0.21 -3.25 15.56
CA ILE A 102 0.83 -3.09 14.24
C ILE A 102 1.90 -2.00 14.24
N PHE A 103 1.72 -0.92 15.03
CA PHE A 103 2.72 0.12 15.22
C PHE A 103 4.01 -0.49 15.75
N LEU A 104 3.96 -1.11 16.93
CA LEU A 104 5.16 -1.67 17.59
C LEU A 104 5.72 -2.85 16.80
N GLY A 105 4.85 -3.69 16.24
CA GLY A 105 5.28 -4.84 15.44
C GLY A 105 6.04 -4.43 14.19
N THR A 106 5.61 -3.37 13.49
CA THR A 106 6.28 -2.87 12.30
C THR A 106 7.58 -2.14 12.66
N VAL A 107 7.59 -1.34 13.74
CA VAL A 107 8.82 -0.70 14.23
C VAL A 107 9.88 -1.74 14.59
N LEU A 108 9.52 -2.82 15.30
CA LEU A 108 10.44 -3.92 15.61
C LEU A 108 10.92 -4.64 14.35
N THR A 109 10.03 -4.84 13.37
CA THR A 109 10.39 -5.44 12.07
C THR A 109 11.43 -4.60 11.36
N HIS A 110 11.26 -3.28 11.29
CA HIS A 110 12.22 -2.38 10.63
C HIS A 110 13.53 -2.22 11.41
N LEU A 111 13.46 -2.14 12.74
CA LEU A 111 14.63 -2.05 13.63
C LEU A 111 15.58 -3.23 13.45
N CYS A 112 15.04 -4.45 13.38
CA CYS A 112 15.86 -5.64 13.18
C CYS A 112 15.99 -6.05 11.71
N GLY A 113 15.48 -5.25 10.77
CA GLY A 113 15.76 -5.42 9.35
C GLY A 113 14.91 -6.44 8.60
N GLY A 114 13.71 -6.79 9.08
CA GLY A 114 12.75 -7.50 8.24
C GLY A 114 12.43 -6.70 6.97
N SER A 115 12.31 -7.36 5.81
CA SER A 115 11.88 -6.71 4.58
C SER A 115 10.37 -6.52 4.58
N ALA A 116 9.93 -5.33 4.95
CA ALA A 116 8.53 -4.92 4.95
C ALA A 116 8.42 -3.42 4.65
N GLY A 117 7.26 -3.01 4.14
CA GLY A 117 6.83 -1.62 4.01
C GLY A 117 6.03 -1.15 5.22
N ARG A 118 5.59 0.11 5.18
CA ARG A 118 4.84 0.77 6.27
C ARG A 118 3.36 1.00 5.96
N GLU A 119 2.91 0.64 4.75
CA GLU A 119 1.62 1.06 4.21
C GLU A 119 0.50 0.09 4.51
N GLY A 120 0.76 -1.21 4.44
CA GLY A 120 -0.18 -2.21 4.95
C GLY A 120 -0.47 -1.98 6.43
N ALA A 121 0.55 -1.55 7.18
CA ALA A 121 0.39 -1.09 8.56
C ALA A 121 -0.43 0.22 8.64
N ALA A 122 -0.21 1.17 7.73
CA ALA A 122 -0.99 2.40 7.62
C ALA A 122 -2.48 2.15 7.38
N LEU A 123 -2.82 1.28 6.42
CA LEU A 123 -4.21 0.90 6.15
C LEU A 123 -4.84 0.24 7.38
N GLN A 124 -4.10 -0.62 8.08
CA GLN A 124 -4.59 -1.28 9.28
C GLN A 124 -4.84 -0.31 10.44
N MET A 125 -3.90 0.58 10.73
CA MET A 125 -4.05 1.58 11.77
C MET A 125 -5.13 2.60 11.42
N GLY A 126 -5.08 3.15 10.21
CA GLY A 126 -6.04 4.10 9.69
C GLY A 126 -7.46 3.53 9.72
N GLY A 127 -7.66 2.32 9.19
CA GLY A 127 -8.95 1.66 9.22
C GLY A 127 -9.45 1.38 10.64
N SER A 128 -8.57 0.95 11.55
CA SER A 128 -8.94 0.76 12.96
C SER A 128 -9.35 2.08 13.64
N ILE A 129 -8.57 3.14 13.46
CA ILE A 129 -8.87 4.47 14.00
C ILE A 129 -10.20 4.97 13.43
N GLY A 130 -10.35 4.95 12.10
CA GLY A 130 -11.55 5.41 11.41
C GLY A 130 -12.81 4.67 11.85
N TRP A 131 -12.74 3.33 11.91
CA TRP A 131 -13.87 2.52 12.38
C TRP A 131 -14.26 2.85 13.83
N ASN A 132 -13.27 3.01 14.73
CA ASN A 132 -13.51 3.30 16.14
C ASN A 132 -13.99 4.75 16.38
N VAL A 133 -13.53 5.73 15.59
CA VAL A 133 -14.09 7.09 15.58
C VAL A 133 -15.55 7.05 15.13
N GLY A 134 -15.87 6.31 14.06
CA GLY A 134 -17.24 6.13 13.61
C GLY A 134 -18.13 5.43 14.65
N LYS A 135 -17.58 4.50 15.42
CA LYS A 135 -18.27 3.87 16.57
C LYS A 135 -18.51 4.86 17.72
N LEU A 136 -17.50 5.64 18.10
CA LEU A 136 -17.59 6.63 19.17
C LEU A 136 -18.64 7.72 18.86
N LEU A 137 -18.73 8.10 17.59
CA LEU A 137 -19.71 9.06 17.08
C LEU A 137 -21.10 8.45 16.85
N HIS A 138 -21.32 7.19 17.22
CA HIS A 138 -22.60 6.47 17.06
C HIS A 138 -23.14 6.51 15.61
N LEU A 139 -22.24 6.48 14.63
CA LEU A 139 -22.62 6.53 13.22
C LEU A 139 -23.22 5.19 12.76
N SER A 140 -24.14 5.26 11.81
CA SER A 140 -24.72 4.09 11.14
C SER A 140 -23.64 3.26 10.42
N ASP A 141 -23.93 1.98 10.15
CA ASP A 141 -22.94 1.09 9.53
C ASP A 141 -22.45 1.60 8.18
N TYR A 142 -23.33 2.18 7.37
CA TYR A 142 -22.95 2.81 6.09
C TYR A 142 -21.94 3.94 6.29
N VAL A 143 -22.19 4.81 7.26
CA VAL A 143 -21.30 5.93 7.57
C VAL A 143 -20.00 5.47 8.24
N ARG A 144 -20.03 4.37 9.01
CA ARG A 144 -18.84 3.78 9.63
C ARG A 144 -17.88 3.19 8.59
N ARG A 145 -18.39 2.69 7.46
CA ARG A 145 -17.56 2.30 6.31
C ARG A 145 -16.83 3.52 5.76
N THR A 146 -17.53 4.63 5.53
CA THR A 146 -16.92 5.92 5.15
C THR A 146 -15.87 6.37 6.16
N ALA A 147 -16.13 6.23 7.46
CA ALA A 147 -15.16 6.54 8.51
C ALA A 147 -13.88 5.69 8.42
N THR A 148 -14.03 4.40 8.11
CA THR A 148 -12.92 3.46 7.91
C THR A 148 -12.09 3.86 6.69
N ILE A 149 -12.73 4.18 5.56
CA ILE A 149 -12.09 4.72 4.35
C ILE A 149 -11.34 6.01 4.67
N SER A 150 -11.97 6.96 5.38
CA SER A 150 -11.34 8.20 5.80
C SER A 150 -10.10 7.95 6.64
N GLY A 151 -10.16 7.03 7.59
CA GLY A 151 -9.02 6.66 8.41
C GLY A 151 -7.87 6.06 7.59
N MET A 152 -8.17 5.14 6.67
CA MET A 152 -7.19 4.57 5.74
C MET A 152 -6.52 5.64 4.89
N ALA A 153 -7.32 6.55 4.30
CA ALA A 153 -6.83 7.66 3.49
C ALA A 153 -5.98 8.64 4.31
N ALA A 154 -6.45 9.03 5.49
CA ALA A 154 -5.74 9.92 6.40
C ALA A 154 -4.36 9.38 6.78
N PHE A 155 -4.29 8.12 7.21
CA PHE A 155 -3.04 7.52 7.65
C PHE A 155 -2.07 7.31 6.48
N PHE A 156 -2.56 6.85 5.32
CA PHE A 156 -1.73 6.70 4.13
C PHE A 156 -1.17 8.05 3.66
N SER A 157 -2.01 9.10 3.68
CA SER A 157 -1.61 10.46 3.34
C SER A 157 -0.55 11.04 4.28
N ALA A 158 -0.68 10.82 5.59
CA ALA A 158 0.33 11.25 6.57
C ALA A 158 1.72 10.64 6.31
N LEU A 159 1.78 9.43 5.74
CA LEU A 159 3.03 8.74 5.48
C LEU A 159 3.72 9.13 4.16
N PHE A 160 2.95 9.43 3.11
CA PHE A 160 3.52 9.71 1.78
C PHE A 160 3.40 11.14 1.32
N GLY A 161 2.47 11.90 1.89
CA GLY A 161 2.10 13.21 1.35
C GLY A 161 1.38 13.14 0.01
N THR A 162 0.65 12.05 -0.25
CA THR A 162 -0.11 11.81 -1.48
C THR A 162 -1.63 11.76 -1.18
N PRO A 163 -2.26 12.87 -0.77
CA PRO A 163 -3.63 12.88 -0.26
C PRO A 163 -4.67 12.44 -1.28
N LEU A 164 -4.49 12.78 -2.56
CA LEU A 164 -5.47 12.42 -3.59
C LEU A 164 -5.40 10.92 -3.91
N THR A 165 -4.18 10.40 -4.05
CA THR A 165 -3.93 8.96 -4.16
C THR A 165 -4.51 8.20 -2.98
N ALA A 166 -4.25 8.67 -1.76
CA ALA A 166 -4.70 8.02 -0.53
C ALA A 166 -6.22 7.90 -0.47
N ALA A 167 -6.94 8.98 -0.81
CA ALA A 167 -8.40 9.02 -0.80
C ALA A 167 -9.00 8.04 -1.82
N LEU A 168 -8.54 8.06 -3.07
CA LEU A 168 -9.07 7.14 -4.09
C LEU A 168 -8.62 5.70 -3.84
N PHE A 169 -7.39 5.49 -3.37
CA PHE A 169 -6.89 4.16 -3.03
C PHE A 169 -7.74 3.52 -1.93
N ALA A 170 -8.00 4.24 -0.84
CA ALA A 170 -8.83 3.73 0.26
C ALA A 170 -10.25 3.35 -0.19
N MET A 171 -10.83 4.07 -1.15
CA MET A 171 -12.17 3.75 -1.69
C MET A 171 -12.17 2.60 -2.69
N MET A 172 -11.11 2.45 -3.49
CA MET A 172 -11.07 1.53 -4.62
C MET A 172 -10.34 0.22 -4.33
N VAL A 173 -9.64 0.13 -3.20
CA VAL A 173 -8.88 -1.07 -2.82
C VAL A 173 -9.79 -2.21 -2.38
N GLU A 174 -11.05 -1.97 -2.00
CA GLU A 174 -11.99 -3.00 -1.58
C GLU A 174 -12.80 -3.63 -2.72
N ASP A 175 -13.30 -2.78 -3.62
CA ASP A 175 -14.11 -3.11 -4.79
C ASP A 175 -13.33 -2.63 -6.03
N VAL A 176 -12.67 -3.56 -6.71
CA VAL A 176 -11.92 -3.29 -7.93
C VAL A 176 -12.90 -2.89 -9.04
N GLY A 177 -12.90 -1.60 -9.34
CA GLY A 177 -13.77 -0.91 -10.29
C GLY A 177 -13.83 0.58 -9.96
N LEU A 178 -14.26 1.40 -10.92
CA LEU A 178 -14.47 2.83 -10.70
C LEU A 178 -15.80 3.07 -9.99
N THR A 179 -15.77 3.22 -8.67
CA THR A 179 -16.95 3.56 -7.85
C THR A 179 -16.71 4.88 -7.14
N PHE A 180 -17.27 5.97 -7.66
CA PHE A 180 -17.31 7.24 -6.94
C PHE A 180 -18.49 7.21 -5.96
N THR A 181 -18.18 7.36 -4.68
CA THR A 181 -19.18 7.38 -3.61
C THR A 181 -19.11 8.71 -2.85
N SER A 182 -20.11 8.95 -2.00
CA SER A 182 -20.10 10.06 -1.06
C SER A 182 -18.94 10.01 -0.07
N ALA A 183 -18.14 8.93 -0.02
CA ALA A 183 -16.97 8.80 0.82
C ALA A 183 -15.77 9.65 0.37
N PHE A 184 -15.74 10.13 -0.89
CA PHE A 184 -14.60 10.91 -1.39
C PHE A 184 -14.32 12.16 -0.54
N MET A 185 -15.34 12.97 -0.28
CA MET A 185 -15.17 14.25 0.42
C MET A 185 -14.62 14.06 1.86
N PRO A 186 -15.23 13.22 2.73
CA PRO A 186 -14.67 13.01 4.06
C PRO A 186 -13.31 12.31 4.03
N ALA A 187 -13.05 11.41 3.07
CA ALA A 187 -11.76 10.74 2.97
C ALA A 187 -10.65 11.71 2.54
N PHE A 188 -10.88 12.47 1.47
CA PHE A 188 -9.92 13.46 0.97
C PHE A 188 -9.67 14.58 1.98
N THR A 189 -10.72 15.07 2.65
CA THR A 189 -10.56 16.08 3.71
C THR A 189 -9.71 15.54 4.87
N SER A 190 -9.96 14.31 5.32
CA SER A 190 -9.15 13.68 6.37
C SER A 190 -7.70 13.44 5.94
N ALA A 191 -7.47 13.10 4.66
CA ALA A 191 -6.16 12.94 4.05
C ALA A 191 -5.38 14.26 4.00
N LEU A 192 -6.01 15.36 3.63
CA LEU A 192 -5.40 16.69 3.64
C LEU A 192 -5.04 17.15 5.05
N ILE A 193 -5.93 16.93 6.03
CA ILE A 193 -5.66 17.28 7.43
C ILE A 193 -4.47 16.47 7.95
N ALA A 194 -4.48 15.15 7.75
CA ALA A 194 -3.40 14.28 8.20
C ALA A 194 -2.06 14.60 7.53
N TYR A 195 -2.08 14.97 6.24
CA TYR A 195 -0.89 15.47 5.55
C TYR A 195 -0.41 16.80 6.13
N GLY A 196 -1.32 17.75 6.41
CA GLY A 196 -0.98 19.02 7.06
C GLY A 196 -0.35 18.83 8.45
N VAL A 197 -0.82 17.84 9.22
CA VAL A 197 -0.18 17.46 10.49
C VAL A 197 1.23 16.93 10.25
N SER A 198 1.42 16.03 9.28
CA SER A 198 2.74 15.49 8.91
C SER A 198 3.73 16.59 8.52
N LEU A 199 3.29 17.55 7.70
CA LEU A 199 4.07 18.74 7.32
C LEU A 199 4.40 19.64 8.52
N PHE A 200 3.47 19.82 9.46
CA PHE A 200 3.70 20.61 10.67
C PHE A 200 4.84 20.04 11.52
N PHE A 201 5.01 18.72 11.53
CA PHE A 201 6.13 18.04 12.20
C PHE A 201 7.39 17.91 11.33
N GLY A 202 7.43 18.55 10.16
CA GLY A 202 8.62 18.63 9.30
C GLY A 202 8.85 17.42 8.40
N ILE A 203 7.86 16.53 8.24
CA ILE A 203 7.98 15.38 7.33
C ILE A 203 7.71 15.85 5.90
N ALA A 204 8.73 15.75 5.05
CA ALA A 204 8.60 16.06 3.64
C ALA A 204 7.74 15.02 2.90
N PRO A 205 6.94 15.43 1.89
CA PRO A 205 6.25 14.48 1.03
C PRO A 205 7.26 13.61 0.28
N THR A 206 6.87 12.37 0.00
CA THR A 206 7.68 11.49 -0.84
C THR A 206 7.61 11.99 -2.29
N ASN A 207 8.74 12.44 -2.82
CA ASN A 207 8.86 12.91 -4.19
C ASN A 207 10.18 12.39 -4.78
N PHE A 208 10.17 12.10 -6.09
CA PHE A 208 11.36 11.70 -6.83
C PHE A 208 11.57 12.61 -8.04
N VAL A 209 12.82 12.95 -8.29
CA VAL A 209 13.19 13.79 -9.43
C VAL A 209 13.50 12.94 -10.66
N LEU A 210 12.76 13.16 -11.75
CA LEU A 210 13.01 12.53 -13.05
C LEU A 210 13.97 13.38 -13.87
N ASN A 211 15.16 12.86 -14.16
CA ASN A 211 16.21 13.60 -14.86
C ASN A 211 16.10 13.55 -16.39
N SER A 212 15.45 12.53 -16.95
CA SER A 212 15.30 12.37 -18.40
C SER A 212 13.94 11.79 -18.73
N ILE A 213 13.08 12.58 -19.36
CA ILE A 213 11.72 12.19 -19.71
C ILE A 213 11.59 12.19 -21.23
N PRO A 214 11.29 11.04 -21.85
CA PRO A 214 11.09 10.97 -23.29
C PRO A 214 9.77 11.66 -23.69
N HIS A 215 9.76 12.26 -24.87
CA HIS A 215 8.52 12.76 -25.47
C HIS A 215 7.57 11.61 -25.79
N LEU A 216 6.26 11.90 -25.74
CA LEU A 216 5.24 10.97 -26.20
C LEU A 216 5.32 10.84 -27.72
N THR A 217 5.87 9.72 -28.19
CA THR A 217 5.92 9.32 -29.59
C THR A 217 5.35 7.90 -29.71
N LEU A 218 5.06 7.45 -30.93
CA LEU A 218 4.61 6.08 -31.14
C LEU A 218 5.63 5.06 -30.63
N GLU A 219 6.93 5.33 -30.83
CA GLU A 219 8.01 4.47 -30.37
C GLU A 219 8.03 4.36 -28.84
N THR A 220 8.04 5.49 -28.13
CA THR A 220 8.11 5.51 -26.66
C THR A 220 6.85 4.94 -26.04
N ALA A 221 5.69 5.11 -26.70
CA ALA A 221 4.44 4.47 -26.31
C ALA A 221 4.53 2.94 -26.44
N LEU A 222 5.06 2.40 -27.55
CA LEU A 222 5.23 0.96 -27.74
C LEU A 222 6.24 0.37 -26.74
N GLN A 223 7.38 1.04 -26.53
CA GLN A 223 8.38 0.64 -25.54
C GLN A 223 7.78 0.60 -24.12
N THR A 224 6.99 1.62 -23.78
CA THR A 224 6.32 1.69 -22.47
C THR A 224 5.24 0.63 -22.31
N ALA A 225 4.48 0.33 -23.37
CA ALA A 225 3.52 -0.77 -23.36
C ALA A 225 4.22 -2.12 -23.15
N LEU A 226 5.35 -2.38 -23.83
CA LEU A 226 6.16 -3.59 -23.62
C LEU A 226 6.69 -3.69 -22.18
N LEU A 227 7.15 -2.58 -21.60
CA LEU A 227 7.56 -2.53 -20.19
C LEU A 227 6.39 -2.84 -19.26
N GLY A 228 5.18 -2.32 -19.55
CA GLY A 228 3.96 -2.63 -18.81
C GLY A 228 3.58 -4.11 -18.83
N ILE A 229 3.74 -4.78 -19.99
CA ILE A 229 3.56 -6.25 -20.11
C ILE A 229 4.56 -6.97 -19.21
N ALA A 230 5.83 -6.56 -19.23
CA ALA A 230 6.87 -7.19 -18.43
C ALA A 230 6.62 -6.96 -16.92
N CYS A 231 6.18 -5.76 -16.52
CA CYS A 231 5.79 -5.46 -15.14
C CYS A 231 4.58 -6.30 -14.68
N ALA A 232 3.65 -6.64 -15.57
CA ALA A 232 2.54 -7.55 -15.24
C ALA A 232 3.05 -8.95 -14.87
N ALA A 233 4.05 -9.46 -15.59
CA ALA A 233 4.67 -10.75 -15.27
C ALA A 233 5.39 -10.71 -13.90
N VAL A 234 6.14 -9.64 -13.64
CA VAL A 234 6.82 -9.41 -12.35
C VAL A 234 5.81 -9.30 -11.20
N THR A 235 4.70 -8.59 -11.42
CA THR A 235 3.60 -8.50 -10.46
C THR A 235 3.03 -9.86 -10.11
N ARG A 236 2.73 -10.68 -11.14
CA ARG A 236 2.23 -12.04 -10.92
C ARG A 236 3.21 -12.88 -10.12
N LEU A 237 4.50 -12.82 -10.45
CA LEU A 237 5.55 -13.51 -9.71
C LEU A 237 5.59 -13.05 -8.23
N PHE A 238 5.50 -11.74 -8.00
CA PHE A 238 5.50 -11.17 -6.65
C PHE A 238 4.30 -11.67 -5.82
N CYS A 239 3.08 -11.50 -6.33
CA CYS A 239 1.87 -11.92 -5.64
C CYS A 239 1.81 -13.45 -5.45
N TRP A 240 2.20 -14.23 -6.47
CA TRP A 240 2.26 -15.69 -6.37
C TRP A 240 3.25 -16.14 -5.28
N THR A 241 4.45 -15.55 -5.23
CA THR A 241 5.46 -15.90 -4.22
C THR A 241 4.96 -15.56 -2.82
N LEU A 242 4.35 -14.38 -2.65
CA LEU A 242 3.80 -13.93 -1.38
C LEU A 242 2.73 -14.90 -0.85
N HIS A 243 1.70 -15.20 -1.64
CA HIS A 243 0.62 -16.11 -1.25
C HIS A 243 1.12 -17.55 -1.03
N THR A 244 2.04 -18.02 -1.87
CA THR A 244 2.59 -19.37 -1.76
C THR A 244 3.36 -19.55 -0.45
N LEU A 245 4.18 -18.58 -0.07
CA LEU A 245 4.90 -18.65 1.21
C LEU A 245 3.97 -18.41 2.40
N GLU A 246 3.06 -17.43 2.32
CA GLU A 246 2.09 -17.13 3.40
C GLU A 246 1.20 -18.33 3.71
N HIS A 247 0.81 -19.13 2.71
CA HIS A 247 0.04 -20.36 2.94
C HIS A 247 0.90 -21.60 3.21
N GLY A 248 2.09 -21.67 2.62
CA GLY A 248 2.97 -22.85 2.69
C GLY A 248 3.74 -22.94 4.01
N ILE A 249 4.33 -21.85 4.47
CA ILE A 249 5.18 -21.85 5.67
C ILE A 249 4.38 -22.18 6.93
N PRO A 250 3.21 -21.59 7.21
CA PRO A 250 2.41 -21.95 8.39
C PRO A 250 1.97 -23.42 8.43
N LYS A 251 1.77 -24.06 7.27
CA LYS A 251 1.44 -25.50 7.21
C LYS A 251 2.64 -26.38 7.58
N ARG A 252 3.84 -25.98 7.17
CA ARG A 252 5.10 -26.71 7.46
C ARG A 252 5.63 -26.43 8.87
N ILE A 253 5.44 -25.21 9.37
CA ILE A 253 5.83 -24.77 10.71
C ILE A 253 4.62 -24.15 11.41
N PRO A 254 3.71 -24.96 11.99
CA PRO A 254 2.49 -24.47 12.63
C PRO A 254 2.73 -23.65 13.89
N ASN A 255 3.82 -23.94 14.64
CA ASN A 255 4.15 -23.21 15.85
C ASN A 255 4.63 -21.78 15.50
N PRO A 256 3.88 -20.72 15.88
CA PRO A 256 4.20 -19.35 15.49
C PRO A 256 5.52 -18.85 16.10
N TRP A 257 5.92 -19.33 17.29
CA TRP A 257 7.18 -18.94 17.92
C TRP A 257 8.38 -19.50 17.15
N LEU A 258 8.35 -20.80 16.84
CA LEU A 258 9.40 -21.45 16.05
C LEU A 258 9.47 -20.85 14.65
N ARG A 259 8.31 -20.59 14.02
CA ARG A 259 8.23 -19.98 12.70
C ARG A 259 8.87 -18.60 12.69
N ALA A 260 8.54 -17.73 13.64
CA ALA A 260 9.10 -16.38 13.72
C ALA A 260 10.61 -16.41 13.99
N PHE A 261 11.08 -17.27 14.89
CA PHE A 261 12.51 -17.38 15.19
C PHE A 261 13.33 -17.93 14.01
N ALA A 262 12.96 -19.11 13.50
CA ALA A 262 13.66 -19.75 12.39
C ALA A 262 13.53 -18.94 11.10
N GLY A 263 12.37 -18.34 10.87
CA GLY A 263 12.13 -17.44 9.74
C GLY A 263 12.95 -16.16 9.82
N GLY A 264 13.04 -15.54 11.01
CA GLY A 264 13.94 -14.41 11.24
C GLY A 264 15.40 -14.78 10.97
N ALA A 265 15.85 -15.96 11.41
CA ALA A 265 17.21 -16.42 11.14
C ALA A 265 17.46 -16.65 9.63
N ALA A 266 16.46 -17.15 8.90
CA ALA A 266 16.54 -17.30 7.44
C ALA A 266 16.61 -15.94 6.72
N VAL A 267 15.86 -14.94 7.17
CA VAL A 267 15.95 -13.56 6.64
C VAL A 267 17.34 -12.98 6.87
N VAL A 268 17.90 -13.14 8.07
CA VAL A 268 19.28 -12.73 8.39
C VAL A 268 20.28 -13.42 7.46
N ALA A 269 20.21 -14.74 7.33
CA ALA A 269 21.10 -15.51 6.47
C ALA A 269 21.02 -15.04 5.00
N PHE A 270 19.82 -14.81 4.48
CA PHE A 270 19.62 -14.28 3.12
C PHE A 270 20.28 -12.90 2.96
N SER A 271 20.10 -12.00 3.93
CA SER A 271 20.72 -10.67 3.90
C SER A 271 22.24 -10.74 3.86
N TYR A 272 22.88 -11.64 4.61
CA TYR A 272 24.33 -11.82 4.55
C TYR A 272 24.82 -12.44 3.23
N LEU A 273 24.00 -13.23 2.55
CA LEU A 273 24.35 -13.84 1.25
C LEU A 273 24.23 -12.87 0.08
N PHE A 274 23.18 -12.03 0.05
CA PHE A 274 22.87 -11.19 -1.12
C PHE A 274 23.19 -9.70 -0.94
N GLY A 275 23.32 -9.23 0.29
CA GLY A 275 23.64 -7.83 0.57
C GLY A 275 22.98 -7.32 1.85
N VAL A 276 23.79 -7.15 2.89
CA VAL A 276 23.33 -6.68 4.20
C VAL A 276 22.78 -5.26 4.03
N GLY A 277 21.54 -5.04 4.46
CA GLY A 277 20.90 -3.74 4.45
C GLY A 277 20.20 -3.36 3.14
N ARG A 278 20.67 -3.85 1.98
CA ARG A 278 20.13 -3.47 0.66
C ARG A 278 18.66 -3.87 0.45
N TYR A 279 18.29 -5.04 0.97
CA TYR A 279 16.94 -5.60 0.83
C TYR A 279 16.11 -5.50 2.12
N ASN A 280 16.73 -5.12 3.23
CA ASN A 280 16.11 -5.02 4.55
C ASN A 280 15.29 -3.73 4.71
N GLY A 281 14.21 -3.77 5.49
CA GLY A 281 13.29 -2.63 5.65
C GLY A 281 12.50 -2.31 4.37
N ALA A 282 12.09 -1.04 4.24
CA ALA A 282 11.25 -0.60 3.11
C ALA A 282 12.05 -0.56 1.79
N GLY A 283 13.26 0.04 1.83
CA GLY A 283 14.16 0.16 0.68
C GLY A 283 14.01 1.46 -0.12
N MET A 284 13.56 2.55 0.52
CA MET A 284 13.40 3.87 -0.13
C MET A 284 14.66 4.38 -0.80
N ALA A 285 15.85 4.18 -0.21
CA ALA A 285 17.12 4.60 -0.79
C ALA A 285 17.37 3.94 -2.17
N VAL A 286 17.11 2.63 -2.29
CA VAL A 286 17.30 1.93 -3.57
C VAL A 286 16.22 2.30 -4.59
N ILE A 287 15.01 2.65 -4.13
CA ILE A 287 13.98 3.23 -5.01
C ILE A 287 14.47 4.55 -5.57
N ALA A 288 15.02 5.44 -4.73
CA ALA A 288 15.58 6.71 -5.16
C ALA A 288 16.75 6.52 -6.13
N ASP A 289 17.70 5.63 -5.83
CA ASP A 289 18.81 5.30 -6.73
C ASP A 289 18.29 4.81 -8.11
N ALA A 290 17.28 3.94 -8.12
CA ALA A 290 16.72 3.40 -9.35
C ALA A 290 15.99 4.46 -10.19
N VAL A 291 15.22 5.35 -9.55
CA VAL A 291 14.40 6.36 -10.23
C VAL A 291 15.20 7.60 -10.60
N GLU A 292 16.01 8.13 -9.70
CA GLU A 292 16.70 9.41 -9.86
C GLU A 292 18.06 9.22 -10.55
N GLN A 293 18.83 8.21 -10.13
CA GLN A 293 20.17 7.96 -10.66
C GLN A 293 20.18 6.94 -11.80
N GLY A 294 19.07 6.23 -12.04
CA GLY A 294 19.01 5.15 -13.02
C GLY A 294 19.91 3.96 -12.65
N ALA A 295 20.11 3.72 -11.35
CA ALA A 295 21.02 2.71 -10.82
C ALA A 295 20.28 1.64 -10.02
N ALA A 296 20.35 0.39 -10.49
CA ALA A 296 19.86 -0.79 -9.78
C ALA A 296 20.77 -2.00 -10.09
N LEU A 297 20.71 -3.06 -9.28
CA LEU A 297 21.33 -4.33 -9.61
C LEU A 297 20.33 -5.22 -10.36
N PRO A 298 20.78 -6.06 -11.33
CA PRO A 298 19.87 -6.90 -12.12
C PRO A 298 18.98 -7.85 -11.32
N TRP A 299 19.40 -8.25 -10.11
CA TRP A 299 18.69 -9.19 -9.24
C TRP A 299 17.93 -8.52 -8.09
N ASP A 300 17.92 -7.19 -8.00
CA ASP A 300 17.32 -6.49 -6.86
C ASP A 300 15.84 -6.79 -6.69
N PHE A 301 15.08 -6.77 -7.78
CA PHE A 301 13.65 -7.04 -7.75
C PHE A 301 13.35 -8.48 -7.29
N LEU A 302 14.14 -9.47 -7.71
CA LEU A 302 13.97 -10.87 -7.32
C LEU A 302 14.30 -11.07 -5.83
N CYS A 303 15.41 -10.50 -5.37
CA CYS A 303 15.80 -10.57 -3.97
C CYS A 303 14.74 -9.92 -3.07
N LYS A 304 14.20 -8.77 -3.49
CA LYS A 304 13.14 -8.07 -2.75
C LYS A 304 11.83 -8.85 -2.72
N ILE A 305 11.43 -9.46 -3.84
CA ILE A 305 10.25 -10.36 -3.89
C ILE A 305 10.40 -11.46 -2.84
N PHE A 306 11.50 -12.21 -2.89
CA PHE A 306 11.71 -13.36 -2.02
C PHE A 306 11.80 -12.95 -0.54
N LEU A 307 12.64 -11.95 -0.23
CA LEU A 307 12.89 -11.56 1.15
C LEU A 307 11.65 -10.97 1.81
N THR A 308 10.85 -10.19 1.07
CA THR A 308 9.58 -9.64 1.58
C THR A 308 8.56 -10.74 1.81
N ALA A 309 8.38 -11.64 0.84
CA ALA A 309 7.45 -12.76 0.97
C ALA A 309 7.84 -13.68 2.14
N LEU A 310 9.13 -13.99 2.31
CA LEU A 310 9.64 -14.76 3.45
C LEU A 310 9.38 -14.05 4.77
N THR A 311 9.73 -12.76 4.86
CA THR A 311 9.57 -11.94 6.09
C THR A 311 8.13 -11.96 6.58
N LEU A 312 7.17 -11.74 5.68
CA LEU A 312 5.75 -11.67 6.05
C LEU A 312 5.17 -13.05 6.34
N ALA A 313 5.53 -14.07 5.55
CA ALA A 313 5.05 -15.44 5.74
C ALA A 313 5.48 -16.06 7.09
N VAL A 314 6.61 -15.60 7.66
CA VAL A 314 7.09 -16.08 8.97
C VAL A 314 6.49 -15.30 10.15
N GLY A 315 5.71 -14.25 9.88
CA GLY A 315 4.88 -13.56 10.88
C GLY A 315 5.35 -12.17 11.30
N PHE A 316 6.38 -11.61 10.66
CA PHE A 316 6.74 -10.20 10.85
C PHE A 316 5.65 -9.28 10.31
N LYS A 317 5.68 -8.02 10.74
CA LYS A 317 4.60 -7.06 10.56
C LYS A 317 5.06 -5.87 9.75
N GLY A 318 4.14 -5.35 8.94
CA GLY A 318 4.37 -4.25 8.01
C GLY A 318 3.43 -4.41 6.82
N GLY A 319 3.77 -3.79 5.70
CA GLY A 319 3.04 -3.88 4.45
C GLY A 319 3.88 -4.30 3.26
N GLU A 320 3.23 -4.45 2.12
CA GLU A 320 3.80 -4.95 0.87
C GLU A 320 3.91 -3.86 -0.20
N VAL A 321 3.33 -2.68 0.06
CA VAL A 321 3.22 -1.59 -0.92
C VAL A 321 4.59 -1.00 -1.27
N VAL A 322 5.39 -0.51 -0.31
CA VAL A 322 6.74 -0.02 -0.65
C VAL A 322 7.64 -1.11 -1.22
N PRO A 323 7.61 -2.37 -0.75
CA PRO A 323 8.26 -3.46 -1.47
C PRO A 323 7.81 -3.58 -2.93
N SER A 324 6.53 -3.39 -3.25
CA SER A 324 6.07 -3.34 -4.65
C SER A 324 6.66 -2.16 -5.43
N PHE A 325 6.85 -1.00 -4.79
CA PHE A 325 7.57 0.13 -5.38
C PHE A 325 9.02 -0.21 -5.68
N TYR A 326 9.71 -0.83 -4.73
CA TYR A 326 11.09 -1.29 -4.88
C TYR A 326 11.23 -2.24 -6.06
N ILE A 327 10.38 -3.27 -6.09
CA ILE A 327 10.39 -4.31 -7.12
C ILE A 327 10.17 -3.66 -8.49
N GLY A 328 9.16 -2.79 -8.60
CA GLY A 328 8.85 -2.08 -9.83
C GLY A 328 9.96 -1.13 -10.27
N ALA A 329 10.47 -0.30 -9.36
CA ALA A 329 11.53 0.67 -9.65
C ALA A 329 12.81 -0.01 -10.13
N THR A 330 13.26 -1.03 -9.41
CA THR A 330 14.51 -1.73 -9.76
C THR A 330 14.35 -2.58 -11.03
N PHE A 331 13.21 -3.24 -11.23
CA PHE A 331 12.94 -3.96 -12.48
C PHE A 331 12.87 -2.99 -13.67
N GLY A 332 12.10 -1.92 -13.56
CA GLY A 332 11.94 -0.91 -14.60
C GLY A 332 13.26 -0.24 -14.98
N CYS A 333 14.08 0.09 -13.97
CA CYS A 333 15.40 0.67 -14.15
C CYS A 333 16.34 -0.23 -14.99
N ILE A 334 16.22 -1.55 -14.85
CA ILE A 334 17.06 -2.52 -15.57
C ILE A 334 16.49 -2.89 -16.94
N ALA A 335 15.18 -3.13 -17.02
CA ALA A 335 14.52 -3.56 -18.25
C ALA A 335 14.33 -2.40 -19.25
N GLY A 336 14.15 -1.18 -18.76
CA GLY A 336 13.90 0.02 -19.57
C GLY A 336 14.97 0.28 -20.64
N PRO A 337 16.27 0.32 -20.28
CA PRO A 337 17.34 0.54 -21.24
C PRO A 337 17.39 -0.50 -22.36
N TRP A 338 17.01 -1.76 -22.10
CA TRP A 338 16.93 -2.80 -23.14
C TRP A 338 15.80 -2.55 -24.14
N LEU A 339 14.78 -1.79 -23.74
CA LEU A 339 13.68 -1.34 -24.60
C LEU A 339 13.97 0.02 -25.25
N GLY A 340 15.08 0.70 -24.92
CA GLY A 340 15.40 2.04 -25.40
C GLY A 340 14.85 3.19 -24.54
N LEU A 341 14.32 2.91 -23.35
CA LEU A 341 13.85 3.93 -22.41
C LEU A 341 14.97 4.38 -21.45
N PRO A 342 15.00 5.66 -21.03
CA PRO A 342 15.89 6.11 -19.97
C PRO A 342 15.66 5.31 -18.68
N ALA A 343 16.74 4.84 -18.04
CA ALA A 343 16.69 3.94 -16.89
C ALA A 343 15.81 4.49 -15.74
N GLY A 344 16.08 5.72 -15.30
CA GLY A 344 15.32 6.35 -14.20
C GLY A 344 13.83 6.49 -14.50
N PHE A 345 13.48 6.92 -15.71
CA PHE A 345 12.08 7.03 -16.16
C PHE A 345 11.38 5.68 -16.24
N ALA A 346 12.07 4.66 -16.76
CA ALA A 346 11.54 3.30 -16.78
C ALA A 346 11.38 2.73 -15.36
N GLY A 347 12.26 3.09 -14.42
CA GLY A 347 12.09 2.82 -12.99
C GLY A 347 10.81 3.44 -12.44
N ALA A 348 10.53 4.70 -12.75
CA ALA A 348 9.28 5.37 -12.36
C ALA A 348 8.03 4.68 -12.94
N ILE A 349 8.05 4.30 -14.23
CA ILE A 349 6.98 3.51 -14.86
C ILE A 349 6.82 2.17 -14.11
N GLY A 350 7.92 1.46 -13.88
CA GLY A 350 7.91 0.15 -13.23
C GLY A 350 7.33 0.20 -11.81
N LEU A 351 7.72 1.21 -11.02
CA LEU A 351 7.18 1.47 -9.69
C LEU A 351 5.65 1.55 -9.71
N VAL A 352 5.10 2.39 -10.58
CA VAL A 352 3.66 2.61 -10.68
C VAL A 352 2.95 1.36 -11.23
N CYS A 353 3.54 0.71 -12.24
CA CYS A 353 2.99 -0.50 -12.85
C CYS A 353 2.87 -1.65 -11.85
N VAL A 354 3.95 -1.97 -11.13
CA VAL A 354 3.95 -3.10 -10.19
C VAL A 354 3.05 -2.83 -9.00
N PHE A 355 3.01 -1.60 -8.48
CA PHE A 355 2.02 -1.20 -7.48
C PHE A 355 0.59 -1.38 -7.98
N CYS A 356 0.30 -0.91 -9.19
CA CYS A 356 -1.03 -1.00 -9.78
C CYS A 356 -1.48 -2.45 -9.96
N GLY A 357 -0.61 -3.29 -10.53
CA GLY A 357 -0.92 -4.70 -10.72
C GLY A 357 -1.08 -5.43 -9.39
N ALA A 358 -0.24 -5.13 -8.40
CA ALA A 358 -0.27 -5.79 -7.09
C ALA A 358 -1.50 -5.39 -6.28
N THR A 359 -1.96 -4.15 -6.39
CA THR A 359 -3.12 -3.64 -5.64
C THR A 359 -4.42 -3.64 -6.41
N ASN A 360 -4.40 -3.92 -7.71
CA ASN A 360 -5.56 -3.82 -8.60
C ASN A 360 -6.23 -2.44 -8.61
N ALA A 361 -5.48 -1.36 -8.39
CA ALA A 361 -6.02 0.00 -8.24
C ALA A 361 -5.48 0.94 -9.34
N LEU A 362 -6.10 0.94 -10.53
CA LEU A 362 -5.62 1.70 -11.69
C LEU A 362 -5.57 3.22 -11.46
N ILE A 363 -6.73 3.85 -11.21
CA ILE A 363 -6.79 5.31 -11.06
C ILE A 363 -5.94 5.81 -9.88
N PRO A 364 -5.96 5.18 -8.69
CA PRO A 364 -5.07 5.58 -7.61
C PRO A 364 -3.59 5.46 -7.99
N SER A 365 -3.20 4.47 -8.78
CA SER A 365 -1.80 4.31 -9.22
C SER A 365 -1.36 5.39 -10.21
N ILE A 366 -2.23 5.82 -11.13
CA ILE A 366 -1.93 6.93 -12.04
C ILE A 366 -1.74 8.22 -11.25
N LEU A 367 -2.60 8.49 -10.27
CA LEU A 367 -2.47 9.66 -9.39
C LEU A 367 -1.25 9.58 -8.48
N LEU A 368 -0.87 8.37 -8.06
CA LEU A 368 0.38 8.15 -7.34
C LEU A 368 1.56 8.59 -8.20
N GLY A 369 1.59 8.20 -9.48
CA GLY A 369 2.62 8.68 -10.42
C GLY A 369 2.64 10.20 -10.54
N PHE A 370 1.46 10.85 -10.58
CA PHE A 370 1.37 12.31 -10.59
C PHE A 370 1.95 12.95 -9.31
N GLU A 371 1.53 12.50 -8.12
CA GLU A 371 1.96 13.09 -6.85
C GLU A 371 3.44 12.77 -6.52
N LEU A 372 3.96 11.61 -6.93
CA LEU A 372 5.37 11.23 -6.69
C LEU A 372 6.36 11.91 -7.66
N PHE A 373 5.97 12.14 -8.91
CA PHE A 373 6.89 12.62 -9.96
C PHE A 373 6.54 14.02 -10.50
N GLY A 374 5.57 14.70 -9.89
CA GLY A 374 5.14 16.05 -10.30
C GLY A 374 4.41 16.09 -11.64
N GLY A 375 3.74 15.01 -12.02
CA GLY A 375 2.97 14.90 -13.28
C GLY A 375 3.81 14.75 -14.55
N GLN A 376 5.13 14.61 -14.42
CA GLN A 376 6.02 14.49 -15.57
C GLN A 376 5.90 13.10 -16.24
N GLY A 377 5.73 13.07 -17.56
CA GLY A 377 5.60 11.83 -18.34
C GLY A 377 4.36 10.99 -17.98
N LEU A 378 3.31 11.63 -17.44
CA LEU A 378 2.13 10.96 -16.92
C LEU A 378 1.41 10.12 -17.97
N GLU A 379 1.39 10.55 -19.23
CA GLU A 379 0.74 9.82 -20.32
C GLU A 379 1.37 8.45 -20.55
N LEU A 380 2.71 8.38 -20.55
CA LEU A 380 3.45 7.13 -20.69
C LEU A 380 3.32 6.27 -19.42
N ILE A 381 3.42 6.88 -18.23
CA ILE A 381 3.21 6.17 -16.96
C ILE A 381 1.80 5.56 -16.92
N ALA A 382 0.78 6.32 -17.31
CA ALA A 382 -0.61 5.85 -17.38
C ALA A 382 -0.80 4.73 -18.39
N LEU A 383 -0.14 4.82 -19.56
CA LEU A 383 -0.15 3.76 -20.56
C LEU A 383 0.44 2.45 -20.00
N GLY A 384 1.65 2.49 -19.46
CA GLY A 384 2.30 1.31 -18.87
C GLY A 384 1.48 0.73 -17.71
N CYS A 385 0.96 1.60 -16.86
CA CYS A 385 0.11 1.25 -15.72
C CYS A 385 -1.19 0.56 -16.17
N GLY A 386 -1.86 1.09 -17.21
CA GLY A 386 -3.06 0.49 -17.80
C GLY A 386 -2.80 -0.90 -18.39
N VAL A 387 -1.72 -1.05 -19.16
CA VAL A 387 -1.31 -2.35 -19.71
C VAL A 387 -1.00 -3.35 -18.60
N CYS A 388 -0.24 -2.93 -17.58
CA CYS A 388 0.08 -3.77 -16.44
C CYS A 388 -1.18 -4.19 -15.66
N TYR A 389 -2.10 -3.25 -15.41
CA TYR A 389 -3.37 -3.53 -14.75
C TYR A 389 -4.17 -4.60 -15.49
N MET A 390 -4.33 -4.46 -16.81
CA MET A 390 -5.08 -5.41 -17.65
C MET A 390 -4.47 -6.81 -17.60
N LEU A 391 -3.14 -6.91 -17.65
CA LEU A 391 -2.44 -8.18 -17.82
C LEU A 391 -1.98 -8.83 -16.51
N SER A 392 -1.94 -8.12 -15.39
CA SER A 392 -1.54 -8.67 -14.08
C SER A 392 -2.51 -9.73 -13.55
N GLY A 393 -3.75 -9.77 -14.05
CA GLY A 393 -4.79 -10.73 -13.64
C GLY A 393 -5.55 -10.27 -12.39
N HIS A 394 -6.28 -11.18 -11.74
CA HIS A 394 -7.13 -10.86 -10.58
C HIS A 394 -6.48 -11.21 -9.23
N HIS A 395 -5.33 -11.87 -9.25
CA HIS A 395 -4.59 -12.25 -8.03
C HIS A 395 -3.64 -11.11 -7.62
N GLY A 396 -4.08 -10.25 -6.71
CA GLY A 396 -3.27 -9.18 -6.11
C GLY A 396 -2.81 -9.49 -4.69
N LEU A 397 -2.34 -8.47 -3.97
CA LEU A 397 -1.92 -8.54 -2.57
C LEU A 397 -3.06 -8.90 -1.61
N TYR A 398 -4.27 -8.46 -1.93
CA TYR A 398 -5.42 -8.55 -1.02
C TYR A 398 -6.41 -9.61 -1.51
N SER A 399 -6.51 -10.71 -0.78
CA SER A 399 -7.38 -11.83 -1.13
C SER A 399 -8.87 -11.54 -0.88
N SER A 400 -9.20 -10.52 -0.08
CA SER A 400 -10.57 -10.06 0.19
C SER A 400 -11.12 -9.07 -0.84
N GLN A 401 -10.32 -8.64 -1.81
CA GLN A 401 -10.79 -7.78 -2.89
C GLN A 401 -11.94 -8.41 -3.66
N THR A 402 -12.96 -7.62 -3.97
CA THR A 402 -14.07 -7.98 -4.85
C THR A 402 -13.88 -7.28 -6.20
N PHE A 403 -14.15 -7.98 -7.30
CA PHE A 403 -14.05 -7.41 -8.65
C PHE A 403 -15.45 -7.13 -9.18
N VAL A 404 -15.72 -5.86 -9.49
CA VAL A 404 -17.00 -5.39 -10.02
C VAL A 404 -17.01 -5.43 -11.56
N THR A 405 -15.84 -5.32 -12.18
CA THR A 405 -15.66 -5.40 -13.63
C THR A 405 -14.58 -6.42 -13.99
N ASN A 406 -14.64 -6.95 -15.21
CA ASN A 406 -13.55 -7.76 -15.76
C ASN A 406 -12.45 -6.83 -16.31
N LYS A 407 -11.18 -7.17 -16.08
CA LYS A 407 -10.05 -6.35 -16.54
C LYS A 407 -9.79 -6.41 -18.06
N LEU A 408 -10.19 -7.50 -18.72
CA LEU A 408 -9.94 -7.76 -20.13
C LEU A 408 -11.18 -7.58 -21.00
N ARG A 409 -12.38 -7.64 -20.40
CA ARG A 409 -13.66 -7.55 -21.12
C ARG A 409 -14.46 -6.36 -20.63
N PRO A 410 -15.15 -5.62 -21.53
CA PRO A 410 -16.01 -4.50 -21.17
C PRO A 410 -17.36 -4.96 -20.59
N GLU A 411 -17.35 -6.02 -19.77
CA GLU A 411 -18.55 -6.59 -19.14
C GLU A 411 -18.64 -6.12 -17.68
N TYR A 412 -19.77 -5.51 -17.32
CA TYR A 412 -20.10 -5.22 -15.92
C TYR A 412 -20.54 -6.53 -15.24
N ALA A 413 -19.81 -6.96 -14.22
CA ALA A 413 -20.20 -8.16 -13.50
C ALA A 413 -21.43 -7.84 -12.63
N SER A 414 -22.59 -8.43 -12.96
CA SER A 414 -23.78 -8.27 -12.11
C SER A 414 -23.51 -8.83 -10.70
N HIS A 415 -24.27 -8.35 -9.70
CA HIS A 415 -24.12 -8.68 -8.26
C HIS A 415 -24.00 -10.19 -7.95
N LYS A 416 -24.51 -11.07 -8.83
CA LYS A 416 -24.45 -12.55 -8.73
C LYS A 416 -23.08 -13.16 -9.08
N TRP A 417 -22.16 -12.41 -9.68
CA TRP A 417 -20.84 -12.89 -10.15
C TRP A 417 -19.68 -12.65 -9.18
N ARG A 418 -19.90 -11.93 -8.06
CA ARG A 418 -18.89 -11.63 -7.00
C ARG A 418 -18.14 -12.87 -6.46
N VAL A 419 -18.69 -14.08 -6.63
CA VAL A 419 -18.11 -15.35 -6.16
C VAL A 419 -17.49 -16.20 -7.28
N LYS A 420 -17.82 -15.94 -8.56
CA LYS A 420 -17.53 -16.87 -9.68
C LYS A 420 -16.20 -16.63 -10.41
N LEU A 421 -15.63 -15.43 -10.40
CA LEU A 421 -14.36 -15.17 -11.11
C LEU A 421 -13.17 -15.88 -10.46
N LYS A 422 -13.15 -16.03 -9.13
CA LYS A 422 -12.11 -16.79 -8.41
C LYS A 422 -12.04 -18.29 -8.80
N LYS A 423 -13.15 -18.86 -9.29
CA LYS A 423 -13.28 -20.30 -9.59
C LYS A 423 -13.16 -20.68 -11.07
N LYS A 424 -13.09 -19.69 -11.96
CA LYS A 424 -13.10 -19.92 -13.42
C LYS A 424 -11.73 -19.72 -14.08
N GLU A 425 -10.77 -19.17 -13.32
CA GLU A 425 -9.38 -18.94 -13.76
C GLU A 425 -8.35 -19.73 -12.91
N GLU A 426 -8.82 -20.52 -11.93
CA GLU A 426 -8.13 -21.70 -11.38
C GLU A 426 -8.46 -22.91 -12.26
#